data_AF-A0A8J7PWN6-F1
#
_entry.id   AF-A0A8J7PWN6-F1
#
_cell.length_a   1.000
_cell.length_b   1.000
_cell.length_c   1.000
_cell.angle_alpha   90.00
_cell.angle_beta   90.00
_cell.angle_gamma   90.00
#
_symmetry.space_group_name_H-M   'P 1'
#
loop_
_entity.id
_entity.type
_entity.pdbx_description
1 polymer ?
#
loop_
_entity_poly.entity_id
_entity_poly.type
_entity_poly.pdbx_seq_one_letter_code
_entity_poly.pdbx_strand_id
1 'polypeptide(L)'
;MFDGQQSTSGPYSAGCIYGARAGTSPWTLQTWSLSNDCTDPVGSAAEGHSGVLAAAFPGFWTDGHGVAYRVGVSPTIPATGSDQHISLTGGDTAYKTGIVSNIAGSGDFYVAWAQEFSNSHDGIYVKDVSAGTATRKAPQTGTDTINHLGVFANLAIANRNTNSGVYLAYCTNTSTCQLKLWHVGATSAITVPSSTNAGNVAISAGPSGRLWVAWYNASTNKVSVVRTNKAASKFGPVATFATPCFEHGLLGLSGGSYGRLDVAMQCVATSTLRPEEYVMQTRVSLHLSLNPSTVFNTTSHQVVATVTDAGDPVAGATVRFRTHHATTNSNGKATLTIPKGTPVGKHRVTASAPNYRSANATLTVKR
;
A
#
# COMPACT_ATOMS: atom_id res chain seq x y z
N MET A 1 13.52 -8.12 -8.09
CA MET A 1 13.88 -7.50 -9.38
C MET A 1 14.84 -6.37 -9.05
N PHE A 2 15.82 -6.15 -9.91
CA PHE A 2 16.89 -5.16 -9.73
C PHE A 2 17.07 -4.43 -11.06
N ASP A 3 17.35 -3.15 -10.98
CA ASP A 3 17.96 -2.37 -12.05
C ASP A 3 19.48 -2.35 -11.85
N GLY A 4 20.23 -2.49 -12.95
CA GLY A 4 21.68 -2.37 -12.90
C GLY A 4 22.10 -0.91 -12.76
N GLN A 5 23.16 -0.65 -12.00
CA GLN A 5 23.86 0.62 -12.17
C GLN A 5 24.68 0.54 -13.47
N GLN A 6 24.57 1.58 -14.30
CA GLN A 6 25.41 1.66 -15.50
C GLN A 6 26.90 1.65 -15.10
N SER A 7 27.65 0.72 -15.66
CA SER A 7 29.08 0.52 -15.37
C SER A 7 29.81 0.06 -16.63
N THR A 8 31.14 0.09 -16.60
CA THR A 8 32.00 -0.21 -17.76
C THR A 8 32.25 -1.69 -17.98
N SER A 9 31.86 -2.57 -17.03
CA SER A 9 32.12 -4.01 -17.15
C SER A 9 31.08 -4.86 -16.43
N GLY A 10 30.88 -6.09 -16.94
CA GLY A 10 30.00 -7.10 -16.37
C GLY A 10 28.66 -7.21 -17.08
N PRO A 11 27.96 -8.36 -16.95
CA PRO A 11 26.72 -8.63 -17.68
C PRO A 11 25.54 -7.75 -17.25
N TYR A 12 25.65 -7.05 -16.12
CA TYR A 12 24.60 -6.18 -15.56
C TYR A 12 24.91 -4.68 -15.71
N SER A 13 26.01 -4.35 -16.39
CA SER A 13 26.54 -3.00 -16.47
C SER A 13 25.80 -2.09 -17.43
N ALA A 14 24.89 -2.64 -18.23
CA ALA A 14 24.09 -1.88 -19.20
C ALA A 14 22.98 -1.06 -18.53
N GLY A 15 22.62 -1.37 -17.28
CA GLY A 15 21.54 -0.69 -16.56
C GLY A 15 20.15 -1.32 -16.72
N CYS A 16 20.05 -2.49 -17.35
CA CYS A 16 18.75 -3.11 -17.65
C CYS A 16 18.03 -3.62 -16.39
N ILE A 17 16.75 -3.97 -16.53
CA ILE A 17 15.96 -4.65 -15.50
C ILE A 17 16.22 -6.16 -15.54
N TYR A 18 16.57 -6.77 -14.42
CA TYR A 18 16.77 -8.23 -14.30
C TYR A 18 16.24 -8.77 -12.95
N GLY A 19 16.12 -10.10 -12.88
CA GLY A 19 15.66 -10.78 -11.68
C GLY A 19 16.77 -11.27 -10.76
N ALA A 20 16.37 -11.62 -9.55
CA ALA A 20 17.07 -12.62 -8.76
C ALA A 20 16.09 -13.69 -8.33
N ARG A 21 16.57 -14.93 -8.19
CA ARG A 21 15.82 -16.01 -7.56
C ARG A 21 16.36 -16.25 -6.16
N ALA A 22 15.44 -16.47 -5.22
CA ALA A 22 15.81 -16.89 -3.89
C ALA A 22 16.44 -18.29 -3.97
N GLY A 23 17.70 -18.41 -3.55
CA GLY A 23 18.34 -19.69 -3.23
C GLY A 23 18.28 -19.96 -1.74
N THR A 24 18.99 -20.99 -1.27
CA THR A 24 19.17 -21.29 0.17
C THR A 24 20.08 -20.29 0.91
N SER A 25 20.41 -19.16 0.28
CA SER A 25 21.52 -18.21 0.55
C SER A 25 22.76 -18.53 -0.31
N PRO A 26 23.25 -17.59 -1.15
CA PRO A 26 22.73 -16.24 -1.45
C PRO A 26 21.57 -16.24 -2.47
N TRP A 27 20.97 -15.06 -2.71
CA TRP A 27 20.14 -14.82 -3.90
C TRP A 27 21.02 -14.95 -5.15
N THR A 28 20.48 -15.54 -6.22
CA THR A 28 21.20 -15.67 -7.49
C THR A 28 20.63 -14.70 -8.51
N LEU A 29 21.43 -13.71 -8.91
CA LEU A 29 21.11 -12.84 -10.04
C LEU A 29 20.92 -13.68 -11.30
N GLN A 30 19.94 -13.30 -12.10
CA GLN A 30 19.54 -14.05 -13.27
C GLN A 30 20.17 -13.49 -14.52
N THR A 31 20.53 -14.36 -15.46
CA THR A 31 21.13 -13.98 -16.75
C THR A 31 20.09 -13.59 -17.81
N TRP A 32 18.83 -13.39 -17.40
CA TRP A 32 17.75 -12.92 -18.25
C TRP A 32 17.36 -11.49 -17.89
N SER A 33 16.77 -10.76 -18.84
CA SER A 33 16.32 -9.37 -18.65
C SER A 33 14.84 -9.18 -18.96
N LEU A 34 14.25 -8.18 -18.30
CA LEU A 34 12.91 -7.65 -18.52
C LEU A 34 12.93 -6.29 -19.25
N SER A 35 14.07 -5.82 -19.74
CA SER A 35 14.15 -4.59 -20.53
C SER A 35 15.20 -4.68 -21.63
N ASN A 36 14.92 -4.05 -22.77
CA ASN A 36 15.86 -3.86 -23.88
C ASN A 36 16.45 -2.46 -23.77
N ASP A 37 15.63 -1.48 -23.42
CA ASP A 37 16.11 -0.19 -22.94
C ASP A 37 16.71 -0.34 -21.53
N CYS A 38 17.93 0.13 -21.40
CA CYS A 38 18.73 0.05 -20.19
C CYS A 38 19.19 1.43 -19.71
N THR A 39 18.59 2.49 -20.25
CA THR A 39 18.86 3.87 -19.89
C THR A 39 18.02 4.25 -18.67
N ASP A 40 18.61 4.17 -17.48
CA ASP A 40 18.01 4.51 -16.18
C ASP A 40 16.59 3.94 -15.94
N PRO A 41 16.34 2.63 -16.15
CA PRO A 41 15.01 2.07 -15.96
C PRO A 41 14.71 1.93 -14.46
N VAL A 42 14.26 3.03 -13.83
CA VAL A 42 13.66 3.00 -12.50
C VAL A 42 12.24 2.45 -12.64
N GLY A 43 12.18 1.13 -12.73
CA GLY A 43 10.96 0.40 -13.06
C GLY A 43 10.31 -0.28 -11.86
N SER A 44 9.12 -0.81 -12.13
CA SER A 44 8.42 -1.76 -11.26
C SER A 44 8.36 -3.11 -11.96
N ALA A 45 8.15 -4.19 -11.20
CA ALA A 45 7.96 -5.53 -11.74
C ALA A 45 6.81 -6.25 -11.06
N ALA A 46 6.25 -7.20 -11.80
CA ALA A 46 5.17 -8.06 -11.35
C ALA A 46 5.42 -9.50 -11.78
N GLU A 47 4.88 -10.42 -11.00
CA GLU A 47 4.74 -11.82 -11.36
C GLU A 47 3.25 -12.12 -11.60
N GLY A 48 2.94 -12.72 -12.73
CA GLY A 48 1.62 -13.15 -13.16
C GLY A 48 1.38 -14.64 -12.94
N HIS A 49 0.36 -15.16 -13.61
CA HIS A 49 0.08 -16.60 -13.60
C HIS A 49 1.29 -17.40 -14.11
N SER A 50 1.48 -18.58 -13.53
CA SER A 50 2.52 -19.53 -13.96
C SER A 50 3.94 -18.95 -13.92
N GLY A 51 4.18 -17.92 -13.12
CA GLY A 51 5.51 -17.30 -12.96
C GLY A 51 5.94 -16.40 -14.13
N VAL A 52 5.01 -15.99 -15.01
CA VAL A 52 5.31 -15.00 -16.05
C VAL A 52 5.69 -13.69 -15.37
N LEU A 53 6.81 -13.09 -15.76
CA LEU A 53 7.29 -11.83 -15.18
C LEU A 53 7.02 -10.67 -16.13
N ALA A 54 6.83 -9.48 -15.58
CA ALA A 54 6.70 -8.26 -16.36
C ALA A 54 7.39 -7.10 -15.65
N ALA A 55 7.79 -6.09 -16.42
CA ALA A 55 8.32 -4.83 -15.92
C ALA A 55 7.72 -3.63 -16.66
N ALA A 56 7.67 -2.48 -15.99
CA ALA A 56 7.28 -1.21 -16.59
C ALA A 56 8.11 -0.05 -16.02
N PHE A 57 8.54 0.87 -16.88
CA PHE A 57 9.43 1.99 -16.57
C PHE A 57 9.14 3.19 -17.49
N PRO A 58 9.38 4.44 -17.05
CA PRO A 58 9.38 5.58 -17.96
C PRO A 58 10.42 5.38 -19.07
N GLY A 59 10.12 5.79 -20.31
CA GLY A 59 11.03 5.58 -21.43
C GLY A 59 10.89 6.60 -22.56
N PHE A 60 11.96 6.71 -23.35
CA PHE A 60 12.06 7.53 -24.55
C PHE A 60 12.53 6.65 -25.72
N TRP A 61 12.00 6.88 -26.91
CA TRP A 61 12.39 6.18 -28.13
C TRP A 61 12.44 7.16 -29.31
N THR A 62 12.96 6.71 -30.45
CA THR A 62 13.26 7.57 -31.62
C THR A 62 12.12 8.50 -32.01
N ASP A 63 10.87 8.01 -31.93
CA ASP A 63 9.68 8.72 -32.40
C ASP A 63 8.66 9.01 -31.28
N GLY A 64 9.07 8.98 -30.01
CA GLY A 64 8.16 9.30 -28.92
C GLY A 64 8.66 8.97 -27.53
N HIS A 65 7.76 9.08 -26.56
CA HIS A 65 8.05 8.91 -25.15
C HIS A 65 6.80 8.49 -24.39
N GLY A 66 6.99 7.97 -23.18
CA GLY A 66 5.90 7.50 -22.34
C GLY A 66 6.31 6.39 -21.39
N VAL A 67 5.52 5.31 -21.34
CA VAL A 67 5.83 4.14 -20.50
C VAL A 67 6.29 2.99 -21.37
N ALA A 68 7.52 2.54 -21.17
CA ALA A 68 8.01 1.29 -21.71
C ALA A 68 7.62 0.13 -20.78
N TYR A 69 7.30 -1.02 -21.36
CA TYR A 69 7.00 -2.24 -20.61
C TYR A 69 7.36 -3.50 -21.40
N ARG A 70 7.52 -4.59 -20.65
CA ARG A 70 7.72 -5.92 -21.22
C ARG A 70 6.99 -6.95 -20.37
N VAL A 71 6.33 -7.89 -21.04
CA VAL A 71 5.76 -9.10 -20.44
C VAL A 71 6.54 -10.30 -20.99
N GLY A 72 7.05 -11.13 -20.08
CA GLY A 72 7.99 -12.20 -20.39
C GLY A 72 9.46 -11.78 -20.23
N VAL A 73 10.33 -12.77 -20.03
CA VAL A 73 11.78 -12.56 -19.88
C VAL A 73 12.50 -12.85 -21.20
N SER A 74 13.58 -12.13 -21.47
CA SER A 74 14.53 -12.46 -22.55
C SER A 74 15.73 -13.20 -21.97
N PRO A 75 16.25 -14.26 -22.61
CA PRO A 75 17.40 -15.02 -22.11
C PRO A 75 18.76 -14.27 -22.20
N THR A 76 18.74 -13.01 -22.64
CA THR A 76 19.91 -12.15 -22.82
C THR A 76 19.75 -10.85 -22.04
N ILE A 77 20.87 -10.19 -21.78
CA ILE A 77 20.93 -8.83 -21.24
C ILE A 77 21.78 -7.99 -22.22
N PRO A 78 21.24 -6.90 -22.81
CA PRO A 78 19.82 -6.49 -22.80
C PRO A 78 18.88 -7.53 -23.39
N ALA A 79 17.58 -7.37 -23.11
CA ALA A 79 16.57 -8.22 -23.72
C ALA A 79 16.58 -8.09 -25.26
N THR A 80 16.32 -9.18 -25.99
CA THR A 80 16.16 -9.14 -27.45
C THR A 80 14.78 -8.59 -27.83
N GLY A 81 14.72 -7.85 -28.95
CA GLY A 81 13.53 -7.14 -29.40
C GLY A 81 13.25 -5.85 -28.62
N SER A 82 12.47 -4.96 -29.22
CA SER A 82 12.08 -3.70 -28.58
C SER A 82 11.12 -3.93 -27.42
N ASP A 83 11.24 -3.09 -26.37
CA ASP A 83 10.19 -2.95 -25.37
C ASP A 83 8.88 -2.50 -26.01
N GLN A 84 7.75 -2.91 -25.42
CA GLN A 84 6.46 -2.37 -25.80
C GLN A 84 6.27 -0.99 -25.19
N HIS A 85 5.45 -0.14 -25.80
CA HIS A 85 5.23 1.22 -25.33
C HIS A 85 3.75 1.57 -25.10
N ILE A 86 3.52 2.46 -24.14
CA ILE A 86 2.32 3.28 -24.01
C ILE A 86 2.76 4.69 -24.38
N SER A 87 2.53 5.07 -25.64
CA SER A 87 2.91 6.38 -26.15
C SER A 87 2.08 7.48 -25.51
N LEU A 88 2.74 8.54 -25.07
CA LEU A 88 2.11 9.78 -24.63
C LEU A 88 2.16 10.81 -25.76
N THR A 89 1.26 11.78 -25.71
CA THR A 89 1.12 12.82 -26.73
C THR A 89 1.63 14.16 -26.21
N GLY A 90 2.02 15.08 -27.10
CA GLY A 90 2.08 16.51 -26.76
C GLY A 90 3.00 16.91 -25.58
N GLY A 91 4.23 16.42 -25.53
CA GLY A 91 5.19 16.77 -24.46
C GLY A 91 4.89 16.16 -23.09
N ASP A 92 3.80 15.40 -22.94
CA ASP A 92 3.41 14.70 -21.71
C ASP A 92 4.49 13.72 -21.26
N THR A 93 4.95 13.79 -20.02
CA THR A 93 6.00 12.88 -19.52
C THR A 93 5.42 11.89 -18.50
N ALA A 94 5.79 10.62 -18.63
CA ALA A 94 5.47 9.59 -17.65
C ALA A 94 6.49 9.61 -16.50
N TYR A 95 5.99 9.48 -15.28
CA TYR A 95 6.77 9.34 -14.07
C TYR A 95 6.23 8.19 -13.24
N LYS A 96 7.10 7.59 -12.44
CA LYS A 96 6.75 6.62 -11.39
C LYS A 96 5.77 5.56 -11.87
N THR A 97 6.31 4.54 -12.52
CA THR A 97 5.52 3.44 -13.05
C THR A 97 5.29 2.36 -11.99
N GLY A 98 4.13 1.75 -12.06
CA GLY A 98 3.76 0.55 -11.33
C GLY A 98 3.29 -0.52 -12.32
N ILE A 99 3.59 -1.79 -12.07
CA ILE A 99 3.01 -2.91 -12.78
C ILE A 99 2.54 -3.96 -11.78
N VAL A 100 1.38 -4.56 -12.03
CA VAL A 100 0.87 -5.70 -11.27
C VAL A 100 0.10 -6.65 -12.17
N SER A 101 0.05 -7.92 -11.82
CA SER A 101 -0.83 -8.89 -12.46
C SER A 101 -2.15 -9.01 -11.69
N ASN A 102 -3.28 -9.22 -12.37
CA ASN A 102 -4.55 -9.58 -11.73
C ASN A 102 -4.61 -11.09 -11.43
N ILE A 103 -3.67 -11.60 -10.63
CA ILE A 103 -3.44 -13.04 -10.43
C ILE A 103 -4.64 -13.81 -9.85
N ALA A 104 -5.49 -13.16 -9.05
CA ALA A 104 -6.71 -13.77 -8.52
C ALA A 104 -7.93 -13.65 -9.47
N GLY A 105 -7.73 -13.07 -10.66
CA GLY A 105 -8.76 -12.82 -11.65
C GLY A 105 -8.30 -13.22 -13.05
N SER A 106 -8.28 -12.26 -13.98
CA SER A 106 -7.98 -12.52 -15.39
C SER A 106 -6.53 -12.92 -15.68
N GLY A 107 -5.61 -12.61 -14.77
CA GLY A 107 -4.18 -12.82 -14.97
C GLY A 107 -3.47 -11.75 -15.79
N ASP A 108 -4.21 -10.76 -16.29
CA ASP A 108 -3.68 -9.67 -17.09
C ASP A 108 -2.72 -8.79 -16.29
N PHE A 109 -1.75 -8.19 -16.98
CA PHE A 109 -0.87 -7.17 -16.43
C PHE A 109 -1.45 -5.78 -16.61
N TYR A 110 -1.43 -5.01 -15.53
CA TYR A 110 -1.85 -3.63 -15.46
C TYR A 110 -0.64 -2.75 -15.20
N VAL A 111 -0.43 -1.76 -16.06
CA VAL A 111 0.61 -0.74 -15.91
C VAL A 111 -0.05 0.56 -15.48
N ALA A 112 0.45 1.17 -14.42
CA ALA A 112 0.05 2.48 -13.96
C ALA A 112 1.22 3.46 -13.96
N TRP A 113 0.94 4.74 -14.14
CA TRP A 113 1.94 5.80 -14.15
C TRP A 113 1.35 7.11 -13.66
N ALA A 114 2.20 7.97 -13.11
CA ALA A 114 1.91 9.39 -13.01
C ALA A 114 2.28 10.06 -14.33
N GLN A 115 1.50 11.04 -14.75
CA GLN A 115 1.75 11.81 -15.96
C GLN A 115 1.68 13.30 -15.63
N GLU A 116 2.59 14.07 -16.21
CA GLU A 116 2.62 15.53 -16.14
C GLU A 116 2.69 16.10 -17.56
N PHE A 117 1.92 17.17 -17.86
CA PHE A 117 2.24 18.33 -18.73
C PHE A 117 0.97 19.18 -19.05
N SER A 118 1.08 20.14 -19.99
CA SER A 118 0.75 21.55 -19.79
C SER A 118 -0.70 22.04 -19.75
N ASN A 119 -1.72 21.23 -20.05
CA ASN A 119 -3.06 21.81 -20.29
C ASN A 119 -4.20 20.78 -20.44
N SER A 120 -4.17 19.65 -19.71
CA SER A 120 -5.34 18.83 -19.28
C SER A 120 -5.04 17.32 -19.07
N HIS A 121 -3.83 16.88 -19.39
CA HIS A 121 -3.49 15.46 -19.39
C HIS A 121 -2.71 15.01 -18.14
N ASP A 122 -2.46 15.88 -17.17
CA ASP A 122 -1.80 15.48 -15.94
C ASP A 122 -2.69 14.56 -15.09
N GLY A 123 -2.09 13.71 -14.28
CA GLY A 123 -2.82 12.82 -13.37
C GLY A 123 -2.21 11.43 -13.25
N ILE A 124 -3.01 10.50 -12.73
CA ILE A 124 -2.61 9.11 -12.53
C ILE A 124 -3.41 8.24 -13.47
N TYR A 125 -2.71 7.39 -14.22
CA TYR A 125 -3.31 6.56 -15.26
C TYR A 125 -3.01 5.09 -15.03
N VAL A 126 -3.86 4.24 -15.60
CA VAL A 126 -3.68 2.79 -15.63
C VAL A 126 -4.17 2.23 -16.96
N LYS A 127 -3.48 1.22 -17.46
CA LYS A 127 -3.84 0.47 -18.67
C LYS A 127 -3.67 -1.03 -18.42
N ASP A 128 -4.65 -1.81 -18.83
CA ASP A 128 -4.46 -3.26 -18.99
C ASP A 128 -3.68 -3.49 -20.28
N VAL A 129 -2.41 -3.86 -20.14
CA VAL A 129 -1.49 -4.03 -21.28
C VAL A 129 -1.55 -5.43 -21.88
N SER A 130 -2.11 -6.41 -21.17
CA SER A 130 -2.30 -7.78 -21.70
C SER A 130 -3.56 -7.86 -22.56
N ALA A 131 -4.65 -7.25 -22.10
CA ALA A 131 -5.91 -7.18 -22.85
C ALA A 131 -5.97 -5.99 -23.83
N GLY A 132 -5.00 -5.08 -23.79
CA GLY A 132 -4.93 -3.93 -24.71
C GLY A 132 -6.07 -2.93 -24.51
N THR A 133 -6.59 -2.79 -23.29
CA THR A 133 -7.75 -1.93 -23.02
C THR A 133 -7.40 -0.44 -23.15
N ALA A 134 -8.43 0.41 -23.23
CA ALA A 134 -8.27 1.85 -23.17
C ALA A 134 -7.66 2.29 -21.83
N THR A 135 -6.77 3.28 -21.89
CA THR A 135 -6.20 3.95 -20.71
C THR A 135 -7.30 4.57 -19.86
N ARG A 136 -7.18 4.44 -18.54
CA ARG A 136 -8.12 5.00 -17.55
C ARG A 136 -7.40 5.98 -16.64
N LYS A 137 -8.01 7.14 -16.41
CA LYS A 137 -7.55 8.14 -15.44
C LYS A 137 -8.15 7.84 -14.06
N ALA A 138 -7.33 7.88 -13.02
CA ALA A 138 -7.79 7.68 -11.64
C ALA A 138 -8.68 8.87 -11.20
N PRO A 139 -9.77 8.63 -10.46
CA PRO A 139 -10.67 9.69 -10.01
C PRO A 139 -9.93 10.77 -9.21
N GLN A 140 -10.30 12.04 -9.43
CA GLN A 140 -9.74 13.18 -8.69
C GLN A 140 -8.21 13.35 -8.87
N THR A 141 -7.70 12.96 -10.06
CA THR A 141 -6.31 13.21 -10.50
C THR A 141 -6.24 14.15 -11.70
N GLY A 142 -5.14 14.89 -11.85
CA GLY A 142 -4.95 16.02 -12.78
C GLY A 142 -5.38 17.39 -12.24
N THR A 143 -4.45 18.33 -12.10
CA THR A 143 -4.70 19.73 -11.75
C THR A 143 -5.04 20.62 -12.93
N ASP A 144 -4.83 20.14 -14.16
CA ASP A 144 -4.83 20.99 -15.36
C ASP A 144 -3.83 22.17 -15.25
N THR A 145 -2.82 22.06 -14.38
CA THR A 145 -1.79 23.09 -14.15
C THR A 145 -0.38 22.49 -14.06
N ILE A 146 0.63 23.27 -14.45
CA ILE A 146 2.00 22.79 -14.75
C ILE A 146 2.87 22.50 -13.49
N ASN A 147 2.41 22.78 -12.26
CA ASN A 147 3.37 23.14 -11.19
C ASN A 147 3.50 22.18 -9.99
N HIS A 148 3.25 20.87 -10.15
CA HIS A 148 3.15 19.96 -8.99
C HIS A 148 3.83 18.57 -9.13
N LEU A 149 4.93 18.50 -9.89
CA LEU A 149 5.81 17.33 -10.09
C LEU A 149 6.00 16.41 -8.86
N GLY A 150 6.40 16.98 -7.73
CA GLY A 150 6.76 16.21 -6.54
C GLY A 150 5.58 15.56 -5.81
N VAL A 151 4.37 16.09 -5.97
CA VAL A 151 3.18 15.61 -5.23
C VAL A 151 2.50 14.45 -5.97
N PHE A 152 2.53 14.44 -7.31
CA PHE A 152 1.87 13.43 -8.14
C PHE A 152 2.67 12.15 -8.35
N ALA A 153 3.98 12.18 -8.12
CA ALA A 153 4.86 11.02 -8.22
C ALA A 153 4.55 9.90 -7.19
N ASN A 154 3.64 10.15 -6.25
CA ASN A 154 3.24 9.18 -5.25
C ASN A 154 2.13 8.27 -5.77
N LEU A 155 2.56 7.15 -6.34
CA LEU A 155 1.71 6.08 -6.84
C LEU A 155 2.25 4.74 -6.36
N ALA A 156 1.34 3.86 -5.95
CA ALA A 156 1.63 2.44 -5.78
C ALA A 156 0.46 1.60 -6.29
N ILE A 157 0.76 0.42 -6.84
CA ILE A 157 -0.23 -0.48 -7.41
C ILE A 157 -0.08 -1.88 -6.80
N ALA A 158 -1.20 -2.54 -6.51
CA ALA A 158 -1.22 -3.93 -6.08
C ALA A 158 -2.49 -4.63 -6.54
N ASN A 159 -2.43 -5.96 -6.52
CA ASN A 159 -3.59 -6.83 -6.64
C ASN A 159 -3.96 -7.37 -5.26
N ARG A 160 -5.13 -8.01 -5.18
CA ARG A 160 -5.53 -8.78 -4.01
C ARG A 160 -5.20 -10.26 -4.25
N ASN A 161 -4.74 -10.95 -3.22
CA ASN A 161 -4.27 -12.34 -3.32
C ASN A 161 -5.37 -13.39 -3.51
N THR A 162 -6.61 -13.09 -3.12
CA THR A 162 -7.72 -14.07 -3.05
C THR A 162 -9.01 -13.55 -3.67
N ASN A 163 -9.02 -12.31 -4.13
CA ASN A 163 -10.15 -11.71 -4.82
C ASN A 163 -9.59 -11.01 -6.04
N SER A 164 -10.27 -11.11 -7.18
CA SER A 164 -9.85 -10.39 -8.39
C SER A 164 -9.89 -8.88 -8.17
N GLY A 165 -9.01 -8.16 -8.85
CA GLY A 165 -9.03 -6.70 -8.90
C GLY A 165 -7.66 -6.08 -8.66
N VAL A 166 -7.43 -4.97 -9.36
CA VAL A 166 -6.22 -4.15 -9.26
C VAL A 166 -6.57 -2.85 -8.54
N TYR A 167 -5.67 -2.43 -7.65
CA TYR A 167 -5.87 -1.27 -6.79
C TYR A 167 -4.68 -0.33 -6.89
N LEU A 168 -4.97 0.97 -6.98
CA LEU A 168 -3.98 2.04 -6.92
C LEU A 168 -4.14 2.81 -5.62
N ALA A 169 -3.02 3.06 -4.93
CA ALA A 169 -2.91 4.06 -3.89
C ALA A 169 -2.19 5.28 -4.48
N TYR A 170 -2.82 6.45 -4.46
CA TYR A 170 -2.29 7.66 -5.10
C TYR A 170 -2.70 8.94 -4.39
N CYS A 171 -1.95 10.01 -4.63
CA CYS A 171 -2.26 11.37 -4.16
C CYS A 171 -3.28 12.07 -5.07
N THR A 172 -4.28 12.72 -4.47
CA THR A 172 -5.14 13.66 -5.21
C THR A 172 -4.46 15.00 -5.46
N ASN A 173 -5.06 15.77 -6.36
CA ASN A 173 -4.62 17.07 -6.89
C ASN A 173 -4.66 18.27 -5.94
N THR A 174 -4.71 18.01 -4.65
CA THR A 174 -4.72 19.09 -3.67
C THR A 174 -3.28 19.51 -3.40
N SER A 175 -3.05 20.80 -3.11
CA SER A 175 -1.74 21.35 -2.70
C SER A 175 -1.09 20.57 -1.55
N THR A 176 -1.89 19.79 -0.82
CA THR A 176 -1.47 18.76 0.12
C THR A 176 -1.91 17.40 -0.39
N CYS A 177 -1.01 16.42 -0.47
CA CYS A 177 -1.41 15.07 -0.86
C CYS A 177 -2.41 14.50 0.14
N GLN A 178 -3.55 14.01 -0.36
CA GLN A 178 -4.50 13.19 0.38
C GLN A 178 -4.61 11.84 -0.34
N LEU A 179 -4.22 10.75 0.33
CA LEU A 179 -4.24 9.45 -0.36
C LEU A 179 -5.65 8.95 -0.60
N LYS A 180 -5.80 8.36 -1.78
CA LYS A 180 -6.97 7.61 -2.22
C LYS A 180 -6.57 6.19 -2.54
N LEU A 181 -7.50 5.27 -2.31
CA LEU A 181 -7.42 3.89 -2.80
C LEU A 181 -8.51 3.70 -3.84
N TRP A 182 -8.12 3.38 -5.07
CA TRP A 182 -9.02 3.16 -6.19
C TRP A 182 -8.96 1.72 -6.65
N HIS A 183 -10.11 1.09 -6.74
CA HIS A 183 -10.28 -0.16 -7.48
C HIS A 183 -10.39 0.17 -8.97
N VAL A 184 -9.46 -0.31 -9.80
CA VAL A 184 -9.39 0.04 -11.22
C VAL A 184 -10.72 -0.21 -11.92
N GLY A 185 -11.28 0.84 -12.53
CA GLY A 185 -12.59 0.80 -13.19
C GLY A 185 -13.78 1.25 -12.34
N ALA A 186 -13.60 1.44 -11.03
CA ALA A 186 -14.63 2.08 -10.22
C ALA A 186 -14.74 3.58 -10.57
N THR A 187 -15.94 4.16 -10.42
CA THR A 187 -16.18 5.59 -10.67
C THR A 187 -15.62 6.51 -9.59
N SER A 188 -15.25 5.95 -8.43
CA SER A 188 -14.76 6.72 -7.28
C SER A 188 -13.67 5.96 -6.54
N ALA A 189 -12.88 6.70 -5.77
CA ALA A 189 -11.84 6.18 -4.90
C ALA A 189 -12.15 6.49 -3.44
N ILE A 190 -11.77 5.59 -2.53
CA ILE A 190 -12.00 5.79 -1.08
C ILE A 190 -10.84 6.56 -0.46
N THR A 191 -11.13 7.47 0.47
CA THR A 191 -10.12 8.24 1.20
C THR A 191 -9.40 7.36 2.21
N VAL A 192 -8.06 7.35 2.15
CA VAL A 192 -7.22 6.70 3.17
C VAL A 192 -7.18 7.59 4.42
N PRO A 193 -7.59 7.11 5.60
CA PRO A 193 -7.66 7.93 6.80
C PRO A 193 -6.29 8.47 7.22
N SER A 194 -6.26 9.70 7.77
CA SER A 194 -5.06 10.34 8.33
C SER A 194 -3.87 10.45 7.37
N SER A 195 -4.12 10.51 6.06
CA SER A 195 -3.07 10.52 5.02
C SER A 195 -2.86 11.88 4.35
N THR A 196 -3.20 12.96 5.04
CA THR A 196 -2.82 14.32 4.63
C THR A 196 -1.29 14.46 4.65
N ASN A 197 -0.73 15.11 3.63
CA ASN A 197 0.72 15.24 3.40
C ASN A 197 1.44 13.88 3.30
N ALA A 198 0.77 12.89 2.72
CA ALA A 198 1.43 11.62 2.44
C ALA A 198 2.44 11.76 1.29
N GLY A 199 3.53 11.01 1.42
CA GLY A 199 4.52 10.75 0.38
C GLY A 199 5.03 9.32 0.50
N ASN A 200 5.80 8.87 -0.49
CA ASN A 200 6.37 7.50 -0.57
C ASN A 200 5.33 6.44 -0.23
N VAL A 201 4.39 6.27 -1.15
CA VAL A 201 3.25 5.39 -0.96
C VAL A 201 3.65 3.97 -1.29
N ALA A 202 3.17 3.03 -0.51
CA ALA A 202 3.29 1.62 -0.80
C ALA A 202 1.94 0.92 -0.55
N ILE A 203 1.63 -0.07 -1.38
CA ILE A 203 0.46 -0.92 -1.24
C ILE A 203 0.88 -2.37 -1.44
N SER A 204 0.31 -3.27 -0.64
CA SER A 204 0.52 -4.70 -0.81
C SER A 204 -0.76 -5.48 -0.53
N ALA A 205 -0.85 -6.68 -1.13
CA ALA A 205 -1.85 -7.66 -0.73
C ALA A 205 -1.68 -8.00 0.76
N GLY A 206 -2.79 -8.18 1.47
CA GLY A 206 -2.83 -8.72 2.81
C GLY A 206 -3.65 -10.02 2.86
N PRO A 207 -3.65 -10.73 4.00
CA PRO A 207 -4.38 -11.99 4.13
C PRO A 207 -5.88 -11.80 3.90
N SER A 208 -6.53 -12.85 3.40
CA SER A 208 -7.98 -12.89 3.15
C SER A 208 -8.47 -11.79 2.20
N GLY A 209 -7.63 -11.41 1.24
CA GLY A 209 -7.98 -10.43 0.23
C GLY A 209 -8.02 -9.02 0.77
N ARG A 210 -7.33 -8.72 1.86
CA ARG A 210 -7.22 -7.34 2.33
C ARG A 210 -6.08 -6.64 1.59
N LEU A 211 -5.96 -5.35 1.78
CA LEU A 211 -4.84 -4.55 1.30
C LEU A 211 -4.21 -3.84 2.49
N TRP A 212 -2.89 -3.74 2.46
CA TRP A 212 -2.14 -2.82 3.30
C TRP A 212 -1.78 -1.60 2.48
N VAL A 213 -1.97 -0.43 3.07
CA VAL A 213 -1.53 0.85 2.51
C VAL A 213 -0.61 1.49 3.52
N ALA A 214 0.55 1.95 3.08
CA ALA A 214 1.50 2.67 3.90
C ALA A 214 1.97 3.94 3.20
N TRP A 215 2.35 4.93 4.01
CA TRP A 215 2.90 6.18 3.54
C TRP A 215 3.84 6.78 4.57
N TYR A 216 4.83 7.49 4.07
CA TYR A 216 5.67 8.38 4.85
C TYR A 216 5.04 9.78 4.89
N ASN A 217 5.18 10.46 6.01
CA ASN A 217 4.82 11.87 6.13
C ASN A 217 6.06 12.64 6.58
N ALA A 218 6.65 13.39 5.65
CA ALA A 218 7.87 14.16 5.89
C ALA A 218 7.71 15.24 6.97
N SER A 219 6.53 15.88 7.04
CA SER A 219 6.27 16.94 8.04
C SER A 219 6.24 16.44 9.48
N THR A 220 5.92 15.15 9.69
CA THR A 220 5.85 14.54 11.03
C THR A 220 6.93 13.50 11.27
N ASN A 221 7.75 13.24 10.25
CA ASN A 221 8.75 12.19 10.21
C ASN A 221 8.24 10.82 10.71
N LYS A 222 7.13 10.38 10.13
CA LYS A 222 6.43 9.17 10.54
C LYS A 222 6.01 8.33 9.36
N VAL A 223 6.06 7.02 9.55
CA VAL A 223 5.43 6.05 8.66
C VAL A 223 4.08 5.67 9.25
N SER A 224 3.03 5.78 8.45
CA SER A 224 1.69 5.33 8.82
C SER A 224 1.28 4.16 7.94
N VAL A 225 0.55 3.22 8.54
CA VAL A 225 0.00 2.06 7.84
C VAL A 225 -1.46 1.88 8.20
N VAL A 226 -2.23 1.38 7.26
CA VAL A 226 -3.62 1.00 7.47
C VAL A 226 -3.96 -0.23 6.65
N ARG A 227 -4.93 -1.00 7.14
CA ARG A 227 -5.46 -2.17 6.44
C ARG A 227 -6.89 -1.94 6.00
N THR A 228 -7.26 -2.48 4.86
CA THR A 228 -8.67 -2.54 4.44
C THR A 228 -9.41 -3.74 5.03
N ASN A 229 -10.75 -3.70 4.98
CA ASN A 229 -11.60 -4.88 5.18
C ASN A 229 -11.51 -5.88 4.02
N LYS A 230 -12.13 -7.05 4.17
CA LYS A 230 -12.14 -8.09 3.12
C LYS A 230 -12.82 -7.63 1.82
N ALA A 231 -13.60 -6.56 1.82
CA ALA A 231 -14.21 -6.02 0.61
C ALA A 231 -13.40 -4.85 0.01
N ALA A 232 -12.29 -4.45 0.64
CA ALA A 232 -11.51 -3.27 0.28
C ALA A 232 -12.33 -1.96 0.20
N SER A 233 -13.40 -1.85 0.99
CA SER A 233 -14.34 -0.73 1.00
C SER A 233 -14.25 0.13 2.26
N LYS A 234 -13.55 -0.33 3.30
CA LYS A 234 -13.36 0.36 4.58
C LYS A 234 -11.94 0.18 5.07
N PHE A 235 -11.46 1.14 5.84
CA PHE A 235 -10.17 1.10 6.52
C PHE A 235 -10.34 0.86 8.03
N GLY A 236 -9.38 0.14 8.60
CA GLY A 236 -9.22 0.04 10.05
C GLY A 236 -8.53 1.27 10.65
N PRO A 237 -8.21 1.23 11.95
CA PRO A 237 -7.41 2.26 12.59
C PRO A 237 -6.01 2.35 11.99
N VAL A 238 -5.53 3.58 11.78
CA VAL A 238 -4.16 3.85 11.33
C VAL A 238 -3.19 3.56 12.46
N ALA A 239 -2.12 2.82 12.16
CA ALA A 239 -0.96 2.68 13.04
C ALA A 239 0.17 3.56 12.51
N THR A 240 0.76 4.36 13.40
CA THR A 240 1.81 5.31 13.05
C THR A 240 3.06 5.06 13.89
N PHE A 241 4.22 5.15 13.25
CA PHE A 241 5.53 4.86 13.82
C PHE A 241 6.48 6.01 13.49
N ALA A 242 7.26 6.43 14.48
CA ALA A 242 8.38 7.34 14.23
C ALA A 242 9.46 6.59 13.43
N THR A 243 10.21 7.33 12.62
CA THR A 243 11.31 6.78 11.84
C THR A 243 12.56 7.66 11.99
N PRO A 244 13.77 7.10 11.96
CA PRO A 244 15.02 7.88 12.01
C PRO A 244 15.35 8.63 10.70
N CYS A 245 14.52 8.50 9.66
CA CYS A 245 14.75 9.11 8.36
C CYS A 245 14.48 10.62 8.37
N PHE A 246 15.03 11.41 7.43
CA PHE A 246 14.58 12.81 7.24
C PHE A 246 14.29 13.20 5.80
N GLU A 247 14.48 12.29 4.85
CA GLU A 247 14.22 12.51 3.43
C GLU A 247 13.25 11.47 2.85
N HIS A 248 12.83 11.72 1.62
CA HIS A 248 11.92 10.87 0.87
C HIS A 248 12.55 9.50 0.56
N GLY A 249 12.50 8.58 1.52
CA GLY A 249 12.96 7.21 1.36
C GLY A 249 12.02 6.32 0.53
N LEU A 250 12.55 5.25 -0.08
CA LEU A 250 11.73 4.23 -0.74
C LEU A 250 11.02 3.39 0.31
N LEU A 251 9.70 3.30 0.23
CA LEU A 251 8.87 2.51 1.14
C LEU A 251 8.48 1.18 0.48
N GLY A 252 8.75 0.07 1.16
CA GLY A 252 8.40 -1.28 0.75
C GLY A 252 7.53 -1.97 1.79
N LEU A 253 6.56 -2.76 1.33
CA LEU A 253 5.68 -3.57 2.17
C LEU A 253 5.82 -5.04 1.83
N SER A 254 5.87 -5.88 2.85
CA SER A 254 5.61 -7.32 2.67
C SER A 254 4.13 -7.57 2.35
N GLY A 255 3.83 -8.72 1.73
CA GLY A 255 2.46 -9.22 1.56
C GLY A 255 1.76 -9.65 2.87
N GLY A 256 2.40 -9.42 4.02
CA GLY A 256 1.85 -9.57 5.35
C GLY A 256 1.34 -10.97 5.71
N SER A 257 2.20 -11.98 5.57
CA SER A 257 1.84 -13.41 5.43
C SER A 257 0.91 -14.01 6.51
N TYR A 258 0.81 -13.48 7.73
CA TYR A 258 -0.07 -14.05 8.78
C TYR A 258 -0.63 -13.02 9.79
N GLY A 259 -1.05 -11.84 9.32
CA GLY A 259 -1.60 -10.79 10.19
C GLY A 259 -0.55 -9.88 10.83
N ARG A 260 0.69 -10.01 10.39
CA ARG A 260 1.77 -9.05 10.61
C ARG A 260 2.13 -8.41 9.28
N LEU A 261 2.54 -7.16 9.31
CA LEU A 261 3.06 -6.42 8.17
C LEU A 261 4.50 -6.03 8.50
N ASP A 262 5.42 -6.45 7.65
CA ASP A 262 6.77 -5.90 7.62
C ASP A 262 6.79 -4.70 6.69
N VAL A 263 7.35 -3.61 7.19
CA VAL A 263 7.53 -2.34 6.51
C VAL A 263 9.03 -2.09 6.45
N ALA A 264 9.57 -2.02 5.24
CA ALA A 264 10.96 -1.66 5.00
C ALA A 264 10.99 -0.25 4.40
N MET A 265 11.97 0.55 4.79
CA MET A 265 12.18 1.86 4.23
C MET A 265 13.68 2.09 4.03
N GLN A 266 14.07 2.38 2.81
CA GLN A 266 15.43 2.85 2.51
C GLN A 266 15.43 4.37 2.61
N CYS A 267 16.29 4.95 3.43
CA CYS A 267 16.32 6.40 3.64
C CYS A 267 17.71 6.90 4.04
N VAL A 268 17.87 8.21 4.22
CA VAL A 268 19.04 8.80 4.87
C VAL A 268 18.71 9.06 6.34
N ALA A 269 19.53 8.53 7.25
CA ALA A 269 19.30 8.67 8.69
C ALA A 269 19.76 10.03 9.21
N THR A 270 18.99 10.63 10.12
CA THR A 270 19.24 11.97 10.68
C THR A 270 20.55 12.11 11.42
N SER A 271 20.98 11.05 12.09
CA SER A 271 22.16 11.07 12.98
C SER A 271 23.47 10.88 12.23
N THR A 272 23.45 10.15 11.10
CA THR A 272 24.66 9.72 10.40
C THR A 272 24.81 10.34 9.01
N LEU A 273 23.71 10.87 8.44
CA LEU A 273 23.63 11.33 7.04
C LEU A 273 24.09 10.25 6.04
N ARG A 274 23.83 8.97 6.36
CA ARG A 274 24.14 7.82 5.50
C ARG A 274 22.87 7.12 5.05
N PRO A 275 22.88 6.48 3.87
CA PRO A 275 21.82 5.55 3.48
C PRO A 275 21.71 4.42 4.50
N GLU A 276 20.51 4.23 5.03
CA GLU A 276 20.15 3.20 5.99
C GLU A 276 18.86 2.50 5.55
N GLU A 277 18.74 1.23 5.91
CA GLU A 277 17.51 0.46 5.78
C GLU A 277 16.86 0.33 7.15
N TYR A 278 15.67 0.90 7.27
CA TYR A 278 14.84 0.77 8.46
C TYR A 278 13.75 -0.27 8.22
N VAL A 279 13.72 -1.32 9.04
CA VAL A 279 12.68 -2.35 8.99
C VAL A 279 11.92 -2.38 10.29
N MET A 280 10.59 -2.32 10.21
CA MET A 280 9.70 -2.49 11.34
C MET A 280 8.62 -3.51 11.03
N GLN A 281 8.09 -4.13 12.10
CA GLN A 281 7.01 -5.09 11.99
C GLN A 281 5.83 -4.61 12.82
N THR A 282 4.64 -4.62 12.24
CA THR A 282 3.41 -4.19 12.90
C THR A 282 2.33 -5.25 12.81
N ARG A 283 1.46 -5.27 13.82
CA ARG A 283 0.26 -6.11 13.86
C ARG A 283 -0.95 -5.31 13.41
N VAL A 284 -1.99 -6.01 13.00
CA VAL A 284 -3.27 -5.38 12.64
C VAL A 284 -3.88 -4.67 13.85
N SER A 285 -4.24 -3.41 13.70
CA SER A 285 -4.93 -2.64 14.74
C SER A 285 -6.40 -3.03 14.85
N LEU A 286 -6.84 -3.43 16.04
CA LEU A 286 -8.26 -3.60 16.33
C LEU A 286 -8.95 -2.25 16.53
N HIS A 287 -10.25 -2.24 16.25
CA HIS A 287 -11.17 -1.20 16.70
C HIS A 287 -12.13 -1.79 17.75
N LEU A 288 -12.40 -1.04 18.82
CA LEU A 288 -13.31 -1.42 19.90
C LEU A 288 -14.32 -0.28 20.13
N SER A 289 -15.60 -0.61 20.08
CA SER A 289 -16.69 0.30 20.48
C SER A 289 -17.55 -0.30 21.59
N LEU A 290 -18.19 0.55 22.38
CA LEU A 290 -19.03 0.16 23.52
C LEU A 290 -20.43 0.73 23.35
N ASN A 291 -21.46 -0.09 23.60
CA ASN A 291 -22.85 0.33 23.63
C ASN A 291 -23.57 -0.23 24.87
N PRO A 292 -23.99 0.61 25.82
CA PRO A 292 -23.70 2.05 25.92
C PRO A 292 -22.23 2.31 26.30
N SER A 293 -21.71 3.49 25.96
CA SER A 293 -20.38 3.96 26.41
C SER A 293 -20.43 4.74 27.74
N THR A 294 -21.64 4.96 28.28
CA THR A 294 -21.88 5.59 29.58
C THR A 294 -22.93 4.79 30.36
N VAL A 295 -22.67 4.54 31.64
CA VAL A 295 -23.58 3.83 32.56
C VAL A 295 -23.62 4.53 33.92
N PHE A 296 -24.57 4.17 34.76
CA PHE A 296 -24.71 4.71 36.12
C PHE A 296 -24.22 3.69 37.16
N ASN A 297 -23.68 4.15 38.28
CA ASN A 297 -23.19 3.25 39.33
C ASN A 297 -24.30 2.77 40.28
N THR A 298 -25.53 3.26 40.11
CA THR A 298 -26.69 2.95 40.95
C THR A 298 -27.28 1.57 40.69
N THR A 299 -27.06 1.00 39.50
CA THR A 299 -27.54 -0.33 39.10
C THR A 299 -26.50 -1.09 38.27
N SER A 300 -26.73 -2.39 38.07
CA SER A 300 -25.90 -3.20 37.18
C SER A 300 -26.31 -2.94 35.73
N HIS A 301 -25.33 -2.83 34.82
CA HIS A 301 -25.58 -2.58 33.40
C HIS A 301 -24.90 -3.62 32.52
N GLN A 302 -25.54 -3.98 31.40
CA GLN A 302 -24.88 -4.71 30.33
C GLN A 302 -24.32 -3.74 29.31
N VAL A 303 -23.04 -3.87 29.00
CA VAL A 303 -22.35 -3.10 27.96
C VAL A 303 -21.91 -4.07 26.86
N VAL A 304 -22.42 -3.87 25.65
CA VAL A 304 -22.01 -4.63 24.48
C VAL A 304 -20.76 -4.00 23.90
N ALA A 305 -19.65 -4.72 23.98
CA ALA A 305 -18.41 -4.40 23.30
C ALA A 305 -18.41 -5.02 21.89
N THR A 306 -18.10 -4.22 20.87
CA THR A 306 -17.93 -4.70 19.49
C THR A 306 -16.48 -4.53 19.06
N VAL A 307 -15.84 -5.62 18.64
CA VAL A 307 -14.44 -5.67 18.21
C VAL A 307 -14.38 -5.97 16.71
N THR A 308 -13.66 -5.13 15.97
CA THR A 308 -13.58 -5.24 14.50
C THR A 308 -12.17 -5.02 13.97
N ASP A 309 -11.86 -5.64 12.82
CA ASP A 309 -10.72 -5.36 11.95
C ASP A 309 -11.24 -4.69 10.67
N ALA A 310 -11.03 -3.38 10.54
CA ALA A 310 -11.54 -2.56 9.44
C ALA A 310 -13.07 -2.64 9.25
N GLY A 311 -13.79 -2.92 10.33
CA GLY A 311 -15.25 -3.08 10.31
C GLY A 311 -15.72 -4.52 10.12
N ASP A 312 -14.85 -5.47 9.75
CA ASP A 312 -15.20 -6.89 9.79
C ASP A 312 -15.15 -7.39 11.25
N PRO A 313 -16.09 -8.24 11.69
CA PRO A 313 -16.14 -8.74 13.05
C PRO A 313 -14.92 -9.63 13.37
N VAL A 314 -14.37 -9.46 14.58
CA VAL A 314 -13.28 -10.31 15.08
C VAL A 314 -13.84 -11.22 16.17
N ALA A 315 -14.01 -12.49 15.84
CA ALA A 315 -14.44 -13.52 16.78
C ALA A 315 -13.28 -13.96 17.70
N GLY A 316 -13.60 -14.39 18.92
CA GLY A 316 -12.61 -14.92 19.86
C GLY A 316 -11.70 -13.87 20.51
N ALA A 317 -11.88 -12.58 20.21
CA ALA A 317 -11.20 -11.51 20.91
C ALA A 317 -11.67 -11.42 22.37
N THR A 318 -10.73 -11.29 23.29
CA THR A 318 -10.98 -11.07 24.72
C THR A 318 -11.17 -9.58 24.97
N VAL A 319 -12.32 -9.20 25.52
CA VAL A 319 -12.62 -7.85 26.00
C VAL A 319 -12.51 -7.84 27.51
N ARG A 320 -11.71 -6.92 28.07
CA ARG A 320 -11.46 -6.80 29.50
C ARG A 320 -11.91 -5.44 30.04
N PHE A 321 -12.61 -5.48 31.16
CA PHE A 321 -12.96 -4.33 31.99
C PHE A 321 -12.62 -4.67 33.44
N ARG A 322 -11.53 -4.08 33.96
CA ARG A 322 -10.99 -4.42 35.29
C ARG A 322 -10.74 -5.93 35.41
N THR A 323 -11.33 -6.60 36.40
CA THR A 323 -11.24 -8.05 36.61
C THR A 323 -12.23 -8.85 35.76
N HIS A 324 -13.19 -8.19 35.11
CA HIS A 324 -14.18 -8.83 34.25
C HIS A 324 -13.66 -8.97 32.83
N HIS A 325 -14.00 -10.09 32.20
CA HIS A 325 -13.71 -10.31 30.79
C HIS A 325 -14.84 -11.07 30.11
N ALA A 326 -14.95 -10.88 28.80
CA ALA A 326 -15.85 -11.63 27.94
C ALA A 326 -15.17 -11.87 26.59
N THR A 327 -15.56 -12.93 25.90
CA THR A 327 -15.04 -13.28 24.58
C THR A 327 -16.06 -12.92 23.51
N THR A 328 -15.59 -12.36 22.40
CA THR A 328 -16.44 -11.99 21.28
C THR A 328 -16.94 -13.22 20.52
N ASN A 329 -18.22 -13.18 20.13
CA ASN A 329 -18.84 -14.19 19.26
C ASN A 329 -18.48 -13.96 17.77
N SER A 330 -19.09 -14.74 16.87
CA SER A 330 -18.89 -14.62 15.41
C SER A 330 -19.23 -13.25 14.83
N ASN A 331 -20.09 -12.47 15.50
CA ASN A 331 -20.43 -11.10 15.14
C ASN A 331 -19.48 -10.06 15.75
N GLY A 332 -18.38 -10.49 16.38
CA GLY A 332 -17.41 -9.61 17.03
C GLY A 332 -17.95 -8.96 18.29
N LYS A 333 -19.01 -9.49 18.90
CA LYS A 333 -19.68 -8.90 20.07
C LYS A 333 -19.41 -9.68 21.34
N ALA A 334 -19.11 -8.97 22.42
CA ALA A 334 -18.98 -9.51 23.77
C ALA A 334 -19.80 -8.65 24.74
N THR A 335 -20.54 -9.26 25.66
CA THR A 335 -21.32 -8.52 26.67
C THR A 335 -20.56 -8.51 27.99
N LEU A 336 -20.25 -7.30 28.46
CA LEU A 336 -19.66 -7.06 29.78
C LEU A 336 -20.77 -6.69 30.77
N THR A 337 -20.78 -7.30 31.94
CA THR A 337 -21.61 -6.85 33.06
C THR A 337 -20.82 -5.84 33.88
N ILE A 338 -21.35 -4.63 34.02
CA ILE A 338 -20.78 -3.56 34.84
C ILE A 338 -21.53 -3.55 36.17
N PRO A 339 -20.91 -4.00 37.27
CA PRO A 339 -21.61 -4.13 38.55
C PRO A 339 -22.07 -2.79 39.11
N LYS A 340 -23.18 -2.82 39.84
CA LYS A 340 -23.58 -1.72 40.74
C LYS A 340 -22.41 -1.38 41.67
N GLY A 341 -22.25 -0.09 41.98
CA GLY A 341 -21.18 0.38 42.86
C GLY A 341 -19.81 0.49 42.17
N THR A 342 -19.73 0.25 40.85
CA THR A 342 -18.52 0.57 40.10
C THR A 342 -18.14 2.04 40.34
N PRO A 343 -16.88 2.37 40.69
CA PRO A 343 -16.44 3.73 40.94
C PRO A 343 -16.79 4.67 39.78
N VAL A 344 -17.23 5.88 40.12
CA VAL A 344 -17.52 6.94 39.15
C VAL A 344 -16.23 7.36 38.45
N GLY A 345 -16.28 7.60 37.14
CA GLY A 345 -15.15 8.08 36.36
C GLY A 345 -15.03 7.44 34.98
N LYS A 346 -13.90 7.71 34.32
CA LYS A 346 -13.55 7.11 33.02
C LYS A 346 -12.76 5.84 33.27
N HIS A 347 -13.22 4.74 32.67
CA HIS A 347 -12.59 3.43 32.78
C HIS A 347 -12.17 2.92 31.40
N ARG A 348 -10.99 2.31 31.35
CA ARG A 348 -10.48 1.70 30.12
C ARG A 348 -11.08 0.30 29.94
N VAL A 349 -11.67 0.05 28.78
CA VAL A 349 -11.99 -1.28 28.28
C VAL A 349 -10.95 -1.62 27.21
N THR A 350 -10.33 -2.79 27.30
CA THR A 350 -9.30 -3.23 26.34
C THR A 350 -9.79 -4.47 25.60
N ALA A 351 -9.63 -4.50 24.28
CA ALA A 351 -9.84 -5.70 23.46
C ALA A 351 -8.50 -6.21 22.92
N SER A 352 -8.29 -7.53 22.98
CA SER A 352 -7.09 -8.19 22.48
C SER A 352 -7.42 -9.49 21.76
N ALA A 353 -6.67 -9.80 20.70
CA ALA A 353 -6.76 -11.07 19.98
C ALA A 353 -5.36 -11.48 19.46
N PRO A 354 -5.10 -12.78 19.23
CA PRO A 354 -3.84 -13.23 18.65
C PRO A 354 -3.53 -12.54 17.32
N ASN A 355 -2.27 -12.17 17.09
CA ASN A 355 -1.79 -11.45 15.90
C ASN A 355 -2.36 -10.05 15.68
N TYR A 356 -3.15 -9.52 16.62
CA TYR A 356 -3.60 -8.14 16.60
C TYR A 356 -2.84 -7.26 17.60
N ARG A 357 -2.84 -5.96 17.32
CA ARG A 357 -2.58 -4.91 18.31
C ARG A 357 -3.88 -4.63 19.06
N SER A 358 -3.81 -4.60 20.39
CA SER A 358 -4.97 -4.36 21.24
C SER A 358 -5.61 -2.99 20.99
N ALA A 359 -6.92 -2.93 21.14
CA ALA A 359 -7.70 -1.69 21.09
C ALA A 359 -8.15 -1.27 22.48
N ASN A 360 -8.38 0.03 22.67
CA ASN A 360 -8.96 0.56 23.90
C ASN A 360 -10.20 1.40 23.58
N ALA A 361 -11.19 1.34 24.48
CA ALA A 361 -12.34 2.24 24.52
C ALA A 361 -12.54 2.75 25.94
N THR A 362 -13.22 3.88 26.07
CA THR A 362 -13.51 4.49 27.37
C THR A 362 -14.99 4.26 27.73
N LEU A 363 -15.23 3.59 28.86
CA LEU A 363 -16.53 3.52 29.51
C LEU A 363 -16.61 4.61 30.58
N THR A 364 -17.64 5.45 30.53
CA THR A 364 -17.87 6.46 31.57
C THR A 364 -18.91 5.96 32.56
N VAL A 365 -18.56 5.91 33.85
CA VAL A 365 -19.48 5.57 34.94
C VAL A 365 -19.86 6.85 35.67
N LYS A 366 -21.15 7.14 35.76
CA LYS A 366 -21.71 8.31 36.44
C LYS A 366 -22.37 7.90 37.77
N ARG A 367 -22.64 8.88 38.64
CA ARG A 367 -23.55 8.67 39.78
C ARG A 367 -24.96 8.52 39.27
#